data_AF-A0A839HAK8-F1
#
_entry.id   AF-A0A839HAK8-F1
#
_cell.length_a   1.000
_cell.length_b   1.000
_cell.length_c   1.000
_cell.angle_alpha   90.00
_cell.angle_beta   90.00
_cell.angle_gamma   90.00
#
_symmetry.space_group_name_H-M   'P 1'
#
loop_
_entity.id
_entity.type
_entity.pdbx_description
1 polymer ?
#
loop_
_entity_poly.entity_id
_entity_poly.type
_entity_poly.pdbx_seq_one_letter_code
_entity_poly.pdbx_strand_id
1 'polypeptide(L)'
;MEKVIKSSDRVKDHGEVFTPKRIVNLMLDQPEIQSKINDLQATFFEPSAGEGAFLVELLKRKLKVAKNESVSAKLFNTKSLLALSTLYGIELLEDNVEMLVMNMITTFNIEYSNIIQEKFGGKVNQHVFDSAKVIIQANMVQGNTLEKITSDGSPIIFSEWKPVSGNKVQRTEYTFESIINQSGPTGTVQGATEEMDLFADTDFFADLQKKEPRMKKYALCGWTSIYKQEIV
;
A
#
# COMPACT_ATOMS: atom_id res chain seq x y z
N MET A 1 7.52 -28.84 8.16
CA MET A 1 6.56 -28.52 7.08
C MET A 1 6.01 -27.13 7.37
N GLU A 2 6.02 -26.25 6.39
CA GLU A 2 5.39 -24.93 6.51
C GLU A 2 3.85 -25.12 6.58
N LYS A 3 3.17 -24.44 7.49
CA LYS A 3 1.71 -24.60 7.67
C LYS A 3 1.01 -23.82 6.55
N VAL A 4 0.39 -24.53 5.60
CA VAL A 4 -0.25 -23.94 4.41
C VAL A 4 -1.73 -23.61 4.59
N ILE A 5 -2.35 -24.10 5.66
CA ILE A 5 -3.78 -23.92 5.97
C ILE A 5 -3.91 -23.58 7.45
N LYS A 6 -4.62 -22.49 7.76
CA LYS A 6 -4.94 -22.09 9.14
C LYS A 6 -6.03 -22.98 9.74
N SER A 7 -7.14 -23.15 9.00
CA SER A 7 -8.30 -24.00 9.30
C SER A 7 -8.95 -24.50 8.02
N SER A 8 -9.49 -25.73 8.02
CA SER A 8 -10.27 -26.26 6.89
C SER A 8 -11.56 -25.48 6.63
N ASP A 9 -12.16 -24.89 7.67
CA ASP A 9 -13.40 -24.13 7.52
C ASP A 9 -13.13 -22.80 6.81
N ARG A 10 -12.02 -22.13 7.14
CA ARG A 10 -11.58 -20.91 6.43
C ARG A 10 -11.26 -21.15 4.96
N VAL A 11 -10.74 -22.33 4.61
CA VAL A 11 -10.55 -22.72 3.20
C VAL A 11 -11.90 -22.85 2.49
N LYS A 12 -12.89 -23.47 3.14
CA LYS A 12 -14.23 -23.67 2.55
C LYS A 12 -15.02 -22.38 2.44
N ASP A 13 -15.01 -21.57 3.50
CA ASP A 13 -15.88 -20.40 3.65
C ASP A 13 -15.28 -19.14 3.00
N HIS A 14 -13.95 -19.05 2.96
CA HIS A 14 -13.24 -17.84 2.52
C HIS A 14 -12.14 -18.09 1.48
N GLY A 15 -11.88 -19.35 1.11
CA GLY A 15 -10.80 -19.68 0.17
C GLY A 15 -9.40 -19.42 0.73
N GLU A 16 -9.24 -19.25 2.04
CA GLU A 16 -7.97 -18.86 2.63
C GLU A 16 -6.93 -19.98 2.56
N VAL A 17 -5.79 -19.67 1.93
CA VAL A 17 -4.60 -20.51 1.90
C VAL A 17 -3.34 -19.67 2.10
N PHE A 18 -2.32 -20.24 2.73
CA PHE A 18 -1.03 -19.58 2.86
C PHE A 18 -0.10 -19.95 1.72
N THR A 19 0.44 -18.94 1.06
CA THR A 19 1.48 -19.11 0.06
C THR A 19 2.80 -19.50 0.74
N PRO A 20 3.38 -20.68 0.46
CA PRO A 20 4.65 -21.10 1.04
C PRO A 20 5.78 -20.13 0.66
N LYS A 21 6.75 -19.91 1.55
CA LYS A 21 7.87 -18.99 1.29
C LYS A 21 8.67 -19.35 0.04
N ARG A 22 8.79 -20.65 -0.27
CA ARG A 22 9.43 -21.12 -1.51
C ARG A 22 8.71 -20.61 -2.76
N ILE A 23 7.39 -20.55 -2.74
CA ILE A 23 6.56 -20.08 -3.86
C ILE A 23 6.66 -18.56 -3.98
N VAL A 24 6.58 -17.84 -2.85
CA VAL A 24 6.81 -16.39 -2.82
C VAL A 24 8.15 -16.04 -3.46
N ASN A 25 9.23 -16.70 -3.03
CA ASN A 25 10.55 -16.48 -3.61
C ASN A 25 10.60 -16.81 -5.09
N LEU A 26 10.06 -17.98 -5.51
CA LEU A 26 10.05 -18.38 -6.91
C LEU A 26 9.38 -17.33 -7.82
N MET A 27 8.27 -16.73 -7.37
CA MET A 27 7.55 -15.69 -8.10
C MET A 27 8.30 -14.36 -8.09
N LEU A 28 8.85 -13.96 -6.94
CA LEU A 28 9.59 -12.70 -6.85
C LEU A 28 10.96 -12.77 -7.53
N ASP A 29 11.52 -13.97 -7.77
CA ASP A 29 12.80 -14.19 -8.45
C ASP A 29 12.68 -14.16 -9.98
N GLN A 30 11.46 -14.02 -10.54
CA GLN A 30 11.29 -13.84 -11.98
C GLN A 30 11.97 -12.54 -12.46
N PRO A 31 12.68 -12.55 -13.60
CA PRO A 31 13.49 -11.41 -14.04
C PRO A 31 12.72 -10.08 -14.17
N GLU A 32 11.48 -10.14 -14.67
CA GLU A 32 10.62 -8.98 -14.86
C GLU A 32 10.23 -8.36 -13.51
N ILE A 33 9.99 -9.21 -12.50
CA ILE A 33 9.66 -8.79 -11.14
C ILE A 33 10.90 -8.23 -10.44
N GLN A 34 12.06 -8.88 -10.59
CA GLN A 34 13.34 -8.39 -10.07
C GLN A 34 13.67 -7.00 -10.60
N SER A 35 13.44 -6.75 -11.89
CA SER A 35 13.63 -5.42 -12.49
C SER A 35 12.79 -4.36 -11.77
N LYS A 36 11.52 -4.65 -11.47
CA LYS A 36 10.62 -3.76 -10.71
C LYS A 36 10.98 -3.65 -9.22
N ILE A 37 11.49 -4.70 -8.60
CA ILE A 37 11.97 -4.63 -7.20
C ILE A 37 13.15 -3.66 -7.10
N ASN A 38 14.07 -3.70 -8.08
CA ASN A 38 15.24 -2.82 -8.16
C ASN A 38 14.92 -1.36 -8.50
N ASP A 39 13.72 -1.06 -9.00
CA ASP A 39 13.23 0.31 -9.13
C ASP A 39 12.45 0.70 -7.86
N LEU A 40 13.02 1.58 -7.03
CA LEU A 40 12.39 2.02 -5.79
C LEU A 40 11.07 2.77 -5.98
N GLN A 41 10.74 3.23 -7.18
CA GLN A 41 9.48 3.91 -7.50
C GLN A 41 8.43 2.98 -8.11
N ALA A 42 8.81 1.77 -8.54
CA ALA A 42 7.87 0.80 -9.07
C ALA A 42 6.94 0.26 -7.97
N THR A 43 5.64 0.30 -8.25
CA THR A 43 4.57 -0.10 -7.33
C THR A 43 4.21 -1.57 -7.45
N PHE A 44 3.84 -2.16 -6.32
CA PHE A 44 3.33 -3.52 -6.19
C PHE A 44 1.99 -3.48 -5.48
N PHE A 45 1.02 -4.24 -5.99
CA PHE A 45 -0.33 -4.27 -5.46
C PHE A 45 -0.78 -5.73 -5.30
N GLU A 46 -1.15 -6.09 -4.06
CA GLU A 46 -1.71 -7.41 -3.72
C GLU A 46 -3.21 -7.27 -3.41
N PRO A 47 -4.11 -7.71 -4.30
CA PRO A 47 -5.56 -7.54 -4.15
C PRO A 47 -6.21 -8.50 -3.12
N SER A 48 -5.47 -9.49 -2.65
CA SER A 48 -5.85 -10.43 -1.58
C SER A 48 -4.59 -10.78 -0.79
N ALA A 49 -4.15 -9.82 0.02
CA ALA A 49 -2.84 -9.84 0.62
C ALA A 49 -2.69 -10.89 1.73
N GLY A 50 -3.79 -11.42 2.28
CA GLY A 50 -3.79 -12.32 3.43
C GLY A 50 -3.01 -11.69 4.59
N GLU A 51 -2.16 -12.49 5.25
CA GLU A 51 -1.24 -12.01 6.29
C GLU A 51 0.05 -11.35 5.72
N GLY A 52 0.13 -11.11 4.40
CA GLY A 52 1.18 -10.31 3.77
C GLY A 52 2.41 -11.06 3.27
N ALA A 53 2.30 -12.35 2.93
CA ALA A 53 3.45 -13.18 2.53
C ALA A 53 4.31 -12.54 1.41
N PHE A 54 3.67 -12.00 0.36
CA PHE A 54 4.36 -11.31 -0.74
C PHE A 54 4.85 -9.92 -0.33
N LEU A 55 3.99 -9.10 0.29
CA LEU A 55 4.32 -7.71 0.65
C LEU A 55 5.49 -7.63 1.64
N VAL A 56 5.56 -8.54 2.61
CA VAL A 56 6.67 -8.65 3.57
C VAL A 56 7.99 -8.96 2.86
N GLU A 57 7.99 -9.92 1.93
CA GLU A 57 9.21 -10.29 1.21
C GLU A 57 9.62 -9.20 0.20
N LEU A 58 8.66 -8.57 -0.48
CA LEU A 58 8.89 -7.38 -1.32
C LEU A 58 9.52 -6.25 -0.50
N LEU A 59 8.99 -5.96 0.69
CA LEU A 59 9.53 -4.90 1.56
C LEU A 59 11.00 -5.17 1.91
N LYS A 60 11.35 -6.39 2.33
CA LYS A 60 12.74 -6.75 2.62
C LYS A 60 13.66 -6.53 1.43
N ARG A 61 13.23 -6.98 0.25
CA ARG A 61 14.01 -6.85 -1.00
C ARG A 61 14.17 -5.39 -1.40
N LYS A 62 13.12 -4.58 -1.37
CA LYS A 62 13.20 -3.14 -1.69
C LYS A 62 14.01 -2.36 -0.64
N LEU A 63 13.96 -2.72 0.65
CA LEU A 63 14.83 -2.12 1.68
C LEU A 63 16.32 -2.43 1.43
N LYS A 64 16.65 -3.61 0.90
CA LYS A 64 18.01 -3.95 0.47
C LYS A 64 18.46 -3.09 -0.72
N VAL A 65 17.58 -2.81 -1.67
CA VAL A 65 17.85 -1.88 -2.78
C VAL A 65 18.07 -0.47 -2.23
N ALA A 66 17.16 0.04 -1.41
CA ALA A 66 17.28 1.35 -0.75
C ALA A 66 18.58 1.47 0.05
N LYS A 67 18.99 0.41 0.75
CA LYS A 67 20.28 0.32 1.41
C LYS A 67 21.41 0.51 0.43
N ASN A 68 21.45 -0.28 -0.64
CA ASN A 68 22.55 -0.30 -1.60
C ASN A 68 22.73 1.05 -2.31
N GLU A 69 21.63 1.71 -2.65
CA GLU A 69 21.67 3.02 -3.30
C GLU A 69 21.83 4.21 -2.34
N SER A 70 22.06 3.97 -1.06
CA SER A 70 22.23 5.00 -0.04
C SER A 70 23.68 5.10 0.41
N VAL A 71 24.24 6.30 0.27
CA VAL A 71 25.60 6.66 0.74
C VAL A 71 25.61 7.21 2.17
N SER A 72 24.45 7.48 2.75
CA SER A 72 24.32 7.98 4.13
C SER A 72 23.02 7.49 4.79
N ALA A 73 22.99 7.47 6.12
CA ALA A 73 21.78 7.17 6.88
C ALA A 73 20.62 8.11 6.51
N LYS A 74 20.90 9.41 6.30
CA LYS A 74 19.87 10.38 5.89
C LYS A 74 19.22 10.02 4.56
N LEU A 75 20.02 9.60 3.57
CA LEU A 75 19.49 9.17 2.28
C LEU A 75 18.72 7.84 2.40
N PHE A 76 19.21 6.92 3.24
CA PHE A 76 18.52 5.67 3.51
C PHE A 76 17.17 5.88 4.20
N ASN A 77 17.06 6.82 5.14
CA ASN A 77 15.79 7.19 5.78
C ASN A 77 14.73 7.59 4.75
N THR A 78 15.13 8.37 3.74
CA THR A 78 14.26 8.75 2.63
C THR A 78 13.92 7.56 1.73
N LYS A 79 14.94 6.84 1.26
CA LYS A 79 14.75 5.74 0.30
C LYS A 79 14.00 4.54 0.90
N SER A 80 14.11 4.30 2.19
CA SER A 80 13.35 3.25 2.90
C SER A 80 11.87 3.58 2.96
N LEU A 81 11.50 4.83 3.22
CA LEU A 81 10.10 5.28 3.17
C LEU A 81 9.55 5.31 1.75
N LEU A 82 10.35 5.72 0.77
CA LEU A 82 10.00 5.61 -0.66
C LEU A 82 9.75 4.16 -1.06
N ALA A 83 10.64 3.24 -0.71
CA ALA A 83 10.49 1.82 -0.98
C ALA A 83 9.17 1.28 -0.41
N LEU A 84 8.88 1.61 0.86
CA LEU A 84 7.67 1.20 1.55
C LEU A 84 6.41 1.80 0.93
N SER A 85 6.44 3.06 0.49
CA SER A 85 5.27 3.76 -0.06
C SER A 85 4.79 3.24 -1.41
N THR A 86 5.55 2.33 -2.03
CA THR A 86 5.19 1.69 -3.30
C THR A 86 4.48 0.35 -3.14
N LEU A 87 4.25 -0.11 -1.91
CA LEU A 87 3.59 -1.38 -1.62
C LEU A 87 2.16 -1.13 -1.17
N TYR A 88 1.20 -1.83 -1.78
CA TYR A 88 -0.24 -1.70 -1.52
C TYR A 88 -0.87 -3.08 -1.36
N GLY A 89 -1.84 -3.19 -0.45
CA GLY A 89 -2.55 -4.44 -0.19
C GLY A 89 -4.01 -4.20 0.16
N ILE A 90 -4.89 -5.05 -0.36
CA ILE A 90 -6.27 -5.20 0.13
C ILE A 90 -6.41 -6.60 0.70
N GLU A 91 -7.09 -6.70 1.83
CA GLU A 91 -7.47 -7.97 2.42
C GLU A 91 -8.92 -7.91 2.93
N LEU A 92 -9.67 -8.98 2.70
CA LEU A 92 -11.09 -9.03 3.03
C LEU A 92 -11.32 -9.24 4.53
N LEU A 93 -10.58 -10.18 5.12
CA LEU A 93 -10.78 -10.58 6.52
C LEU A 93 -10.05 -9.62 7.47
N GLU A 94 -10.78 -9.14 8.48
CA GLU A 94 -10.28 -8.18 9.48
C GLU A 94 -9.04 -8.70 10.22
N ASP A 95 -9.08 -9.95 10.67
CA ASP A 95 -7.95 -10.55 11.39
C ASP A 95 -6.70 -10.71 10.50
N ASN A 96 -6.88 -10.98 9.21
CA ASN A 96 -5.78 -11.07 8.27
C ASN A 96 -5.16 -9.70 7.98
N VAL A 97 -5.97 -8.65 7.77
CA VAL A 97 -5.43 -7.30 7.53
C VAL A 97 -4.71 -6.75 8.76
N GLU A 98 -5.20 -7.06 9.97
CA GLU A 98 -4.49 -6.74 11.22
C GLU A 98 -3.12 -7.41 11.26
N MET A 99 -3.05 -8.70 10.94
CA MET A 99 -1.79 -9.45 10.83
C MET A 99 -0.87 -8.90 9.73
N LEU A 100 -1.41 -8.55 8.57
CA LEU A 100 -0.67 -7.90 7.49
C LEU A 100 -0.02 -6.59 7.97
N VAL A 101 -0.79 -5.70 8.60
CA VAL A 101 -0.27 -4.42 9.11
C VAL A 101 0.81 -4.66 10.16
N MET A 102 0.59 -5.58 11.11
CA MET A 102 1.59 -5.94 12.12
C MET A 102 2.87 -6.51 11.51
N ASN A 103 2.74 -7.39 10.51
CA ASN A 103 3.87 -8.02 9.83
C ASN A 103 4.69 -6.98 9.04
N MET A 104 4.02 -6.05 8.36
CA MET A 104 4.68 -4.96 7.63
C MET A 104 5.43 -4.01 8.57
N ILE A 105 4.81 -3.58 9.68
CA ILE A 105 5.44 -2.70 10.67
C ILE A 105 6.65 -3.40 11.32
N THR A 106 6.47 -4.65 11.75
CA THR A 106 7.54 -5.44 12.38
C THR A 106 8.71 -5.63 11.42
N THR A 107 8.43 -6.01 10.18
CA THR A 107 9.44 -6.20 9.15
C THR A 107 10.21 -4.90 8.88
N PHE A 108 9.50 -3.79 8.68
CA PHE A 108 10.14 -2.50 8.47
C PHE A 108 11.06 -2.14 9.63
N ASN A 109 10.57 -2.25 10.87
CA ASN A 109 11.31 -1.87 12.08
C ASN A 109 12.60 -2.68 12.24
N ILE A 110 12.52 -4.00 12.06
CA ILE A 110 13.68 -4.91 12.17
C ILE A 110 14.70 -4.59 11.09
N GLU A 111 14.29 -4.60 9.82
CA GLU A 111 15.19 -4.43 8.68
C GLU A 111 15.84 -3.03 8.68
N TYR A 112 15.05 -1.98 8.92
CA TYR A 112 15.57 -0.62 8.99
C TYR A 112 16.58 -0.45 10.13
N SER A 113 16.28 -0.96 11.33
CA SER A 113 17.17 -0.84 12.49
C SER A 113 18.49 -1.55 12.24
N ASN A 114 18.43 -2.79 11.73
CA ASN A 114 19.62 -3.57 11.41
C ASN A 114 20.48 -2.85 10.38
N ILE A 115 19.87 -2.34 9.30
CA ILE A 115 20.61 -1.64 8.25
C ILE A 115 21.25 -0.34 8.77
N ILE A 116 20.54 0.43 9.59
CA ILE A 116 21.07 1.66 10.21
C ILE A 116 22.30 1.35 11.08
N GLN A 117 22.22 0.31 11.90
CA GLN A 117 23.30 -0.08 12.79
C GLN A 117 24.49 -0.67 12.00
N GLU A 118 24.24 -1.64 11.14
CA GLU A 118 25.27 -2.41 10.44
C GLU A 118 25.99 -1.62 9.34
N LYS A 119 25.23 -0.90 8.50
CA LYS A 119 25.82 -0.19 7.34
C LYS A 119 26.26 1.22 7.68
N PHE A 120 25.49 1.92 8.51
CA PHE A 120 25.69 3.36 8.72
C PHE A 120 26.22 3.71 10.11
N GLY A 121 26.34 2.75 11.03
CA GLY A 121 26.77 3.00 12.42
C GLY A 121 25.89 4.03 13.14
N GLY A 122 24.65 4.22 12.67
CA GLY A 122 23.78 5.29 13.08
C GLY A 122 22.85 4.89 14.22
N LYS A 123 22.12 5.88 14.75
CA LYS A 123 20.97 5.64 15.62
C LYS A 123 19.69 5.65 14.81
N VAL A 124 18.77 4.79 15.20
CA VAL A 124 17.41 4.71 14.65
C VAL A 124 16.70 6.05 14.81
N ASN A 125 16.07 6.51 13.73
CA ASN A 125 15.28 7.76 13.73
C ASN A 125 13.80 7.44 13.97
N GLN A 126 13.25 7.92 15.10
CA GLN A 126 11.85 7.67 15.47
C GLN A 126 10.85 8.21 14.45
N HIS A 127 11.13 9.36 13.84
CA HIS A 127 10.24 9.94 12.83
C HIS A 127 10.15 9.09 11.55
N VAL A 128 11.17 8.27 11.26
CA VAL A 128 11.09 7.30 10.15
C VAL A 128 10.10 6.19 10.51
N PHE A 129 10.11 5.68 11.74
CA PHE A 129 9.13 4.70 12.18
C PHE A 129 7.71 5.25 12.19
N ASP A 130 7.52 6.47 12.69
CA ASP A 130 6.20 7.07 12.76
C ASP A 130 5.66 7.35 11.36
N SER A 131 6.52 7.82 10.43
CA SER A 131 6.16 7.98 9.01
C SER A 131 5.84 6.65 8.35
N ALA A 132 6.62 5.59 8.63
CA ALA A 132 6.39 4.26 8.07
C ALA A 132 5.03 3.68 8.49
N LYS A 133 4.64 3.86 9.76
CA LYS A 133 3.31 3.46 10.25
C LYS A 133 2.19 4.13 9.48
N VAL A 134 2.30 5.44 9.25
CA VAL A 134 1.29 6.19 8.46
C VAL A 134 1.20 5.65 7.04
N ILE A 135 2.33 5.38 6.38
CA ILE A 135 2.33 4.79 5.03
C ILE A 135 1.67 3.41 5.03
N ILE A 136 2.03 2.53 5.97
CA ILE A 136 1.47 1.17 6.04
C ILE A 136 -0.04 1.23 6.28
N GLN A 137 -0.50 2.04 7.22
CA GLN A 137 -1.93 2.21 7.51
C GLN A 137 -2.71 2.80 6.33
N ALA A 138 -2.08 3.65 5.53
CA ALA A 138 -2.70 4.24 4.34
C ALA A 138 -2.72 3.30 3.13
N ASN A 139 -1.84 2.30 3.10
CA ASN A 139 -1.64 1.44 1.93
C ASN A 139 -2.14 -0.01 2.12
N MET A 140 -2.36 -0.45 3.37
CA MET A 140 -2.92 -1.76 3.70
C MET A 140 -4.36 -1.57 4.16
N VAL A 141 -5.32 -1.98 3.32
CA VAL A 141 -6.73 -1.64 3.52
C VAL A 141 -7.57 -2.90 3.70
N GLN A 142 -8.48 -2.89 4.67
CA GLN A 142 -9.53 -3.89 4.75
C GLN A 142 -10.58 -3.61 3.67
N GLY A 143 -10.90 -4.56 2.82
CA GLY A 143 -11.99 -4.37 1.88
C GLY A 143 -12.23 -5.52 0.92
N ASN A 144 -13.34 -5.43 0.20
CA ASN A 144 -13.64 -6.32 -0.90
C ASN A 144 -13.09 -5.71 -2.20
N THR A 145 -12.01 -6.30 -2.73
CA THR A 145 -11.36 -5.81 -3.96
C THR A 145 -12.27 -5.89 -5.18
N LEU A 146 -13.16 -6.88 -5.27
CA LEU A 146 -14.07 -7.04 -6.41
C LEU A 146 -15.15 -5.95 -6.41
N GLU A 147 -15.69 -5.66 -5.23
CA GLU A 147 -16.73 -4.64 -5.04
C GLU A 147 -16.14 -3.22 -4.87
N LYS A 148 -14.82 -3.12 -4.66
CA LYS A 148 -14.07 -1.87 -4.47
C LYS A 148 -14.51 -1.06 -3.25
N ILE A 149 -15.08 -1.74 -2.25
CA ILE A 149 -15.61 -1.15 -1.02
C ILE A 149 -14.97 -1.74 0.23
N THR A 150 -14.94 -0.95 1.30
CA THR A 150 -14.58 -1.36 2.65
C THR A 150 -15.74 -2.10 3.33
N SER A 151 -15.50 -2.67 4.52
CA SER A 151 -16.49 -3.44 5.28
C SER A 151 -17.74 -2.64 5.68
N ASP A 152 -17.65 -1.31 5.76
CA ASP A 152 -18.76 -0.39 6.02
C ASP A 152 -19.49 0.08 4.74
N GLY A 153 -19.10 -0.44 3.57
CA GLY A 153 -19.66 -0.07 2.27
C GLY A 153 -19.09 1.21 1.66
N SER A 154 -18.14 1.88 2.32
CA SER A 154 -17.45 3.06 1.77
C SER A 154 -16.49 2.66 0.63
N PRO A 155 -16.15 3.55 -0.31
CA PRO A 155 -15.15 3.24 -1.33
C PRO A 155 -13.76 2.99 -0.71
N ILE A 156 -13.02 2.02 -1.26
CA ILE A 156 -11.60 1.83 -0.91
C ILE A 156 -10.81 3.05 -1.37
N ILE A 157 -10.00 3.61 -0.47
CA ILE A 157 -9.15 4.78 -0.75
C ILE A 157 -7.68 4.37 -0.62
N PHE A 158 -6.89 4.70 -1.64
CA PHE A 158 -5.44 4.60 -1.60
C PHE A 158 -4.78 5.97 -1.56
N SER A 159 -3.59 6.02 -0.97
CA SER A 159 -2.71 7.19 -0.99
C SER A 159 -1.58 6.97 -1.98
N GLU A 160 -1.53 7.76 -3.05
CA GLU A 160 -0.35 7.87 -3.90
C GLU A 160 0.70 8.75 -3.20
N TRP A 161 1.96 8.30 -3.22
CA TRP A 161 3.08 8.98 -2.60
C TRP A 161 4.10 9.39 -3.67
N LYS A 162 3.93 10.58 -4.23
CA LYS A 162 4.77 11.05 -5.34
C LYS A 162 6.01 11.78 -4.83
N PRO A 163 7.24 11.31 -5.13
CA PRO A 163 8.45 12.09 -4.85
C PRO A 163 8.41 13.41 -5.61
N VAL A 164 8.72 14.50 -4.92
CA VAL A 164 8.87 15.83 -5.51
C VAL A 164 10.32 16.27 -5.32
N SER A 165 10.75 17.31 -6.05
CA SER A 165 12.13 17.81 -5.98
C SER A 165 12.62 18.00 -4.54
N GLY A 166 13.88 17.60 -4.31
CA GLY A 166 14.49 17.55 -2.98
C GLY A 166 14.08 16.31 -2.19
N ASN A 167 13.96 16.46 -0.86
CA ASN A 167 13.57 15.37 0.06
C ASN A 167 12.09 15.43 0.44
N LYS A 168 11.22 15.72 -0.53
CA LYS A 168 9.80 15.97 -0.32
C LYS A 168 8.92 14.94 -1.01
N VAL A 169 7.70 14.80 -0.51
CA VAL A 169 6.67 13.88 -1.02
C VAL A 169 5.32 14.57 -0.99
N GLN A 170 4.56 14.39 -2.06
CA GLN A 170 3.16 14.77 -2.14
C GLN A 170 2.31 13.51 -1.96
N ARG A 171 1.39 13.55 -0.98
CA ARG A 171 0.37 12.53 -0.79
C ARG A 171 -0.91 12.96 -1.50
N THR A 172 -1.47 12.09 -2.32
CA THR A 172 -2.75 12.32 -3.01
C THR A 172 -3.63 11.10 -2.82
N GLU A 173 -4.86 11.29 -2.33
CA GLU A 173 -5.83 10.20 -2.19
C GLU A 173 -6.52 9.93 -3.53
N TYR A 174 -6.88 8.67 -3.78
CA TYR A 174 -7.67 8.22 -4.92
C TYR A 174 -8.64 7.14 -4.45
N THR A 175 -9.85 7.08 -5.02
CA THR A 175 -10.67 5.88 -4.87
C THR A 175 -10.07 4.75 -5.71
N PHE A 176 -10.17 3.52 -5.23
CA PHE A 176 -9.70 2.36 -5.99
C PHE A 176 -10.41 2.23 -7.34
N GLU A 177 -11.68 2.63 -7.39
CA GLU A 177 -12.44 2.74 -8.62
C GLU A 177 -11.85 3.75 -9.61
N SER A 178 -11.44 4.95 -9.18
CA SER A 178 -10.85 5.94 -10.09
C SER A 178 -9.49 5.49 -10.63
N ILE A 179 -8.73 4.71 -9.86
CA ILE A 179 -7.48 4.08 -10.31
C ILE A 179 -7.76 3.08 -11.44
N ILE A 180 -8.74 2.19 -11.27
CA ILE A 180 -9.11 1.19 -12.29
C ILE A 180 -9.62 1.87 -13.56
N ASN A 181 -10.48 2.88 -13.41
CA ASN A 181 -11.10 3.59 -14.53
C ASN A 181 -10.18 4.67 -15.13
N GLN A 182 -8.94 4.81 -14.61
CA GLN A 182 -7.96 5.82 -15.03
C GLN A 182 -8.50 7.26 -14.99
N SER A 183 -9.48 7.54 -14.12
CA SER A 183 -10.25 8.78 -14.12
C SER A 183 -9.60 9.94 -13.35
N GLY A 184 -8.27 9.88 -13.16
CA GLY A 184 -7.51 10.89 -12.43
C GLY A 184 -7.79 10.95 -10.92
N PRO A 185 -7.16 11.91 -10.21
CA PRO A 185 -7.41 12.11 -8.79
C PRO A 185 -8.84 12.60 -8.55
N THR A 186 -9.46 12.05 -7.51
CA THR A 186 -10.78 12.47 -7.09
C THR A 186 -10.70 13.93 -6.61
N GLY A 187 -11.48 14.81 -7.25
CA GLY A 187 -11.43 16.27 -7.08
C GLY A 187 -10.85 17.08 -8.25
N THR A 188 -10.44 16.45 -9.37
CA THR A 188 -10.07 17.17 -10.62
C THR A 188 -11.08 17.03 -11.77
N VAL A 189 -12.26 16.44 -11.53
CA VAL A 189 -13.27 16.30 -12.59
C VAL A 189 -14.08 17.60 -12.74
N GLN A 190 -13.53 18.56 -13.49
CA GLN A 190 -14.39 19.46 -14.29
C GLN A 190 -14.68 18.72 -15.59
N GLY A 191 -15.90 18.22 -15.74
CA GLY A 191 -16.35 17.49 -16.92
C GLY A 191 -16.44 16.00 -16.69
N ALA A 192 -17.41 15.58 -15.89
CA ALA A 192 -17.99 14.27 -16.09
C ALA A 192 -18.49 14.24 -17.54
N THR A 193 -17.90 13.40 -18.38
CA THR A 193 -18.61 12.96 -19.57
C THR A 193 -19.72 12.08 -19.04
N GLU A 194 -20.95 12.61 -19.06
CA GLU A 194 -22.15 11.79 -18.90
C GLU A 194 -22.15 10.78 -20.03
N GLU A 195 -21.68 9.55 -19.77
CA GLU A 195 -22.13 8.41 -20.55
C GLU A 195 -23.64 8.28 -20.28
N MET A 196 -24.43 8.77 -21.24
CA MET A 196 -25.87 8.53 -21.27
C MET A 196 -26.10 7.03 -21.38
N ASP A 197 -26.60 6.44 -20.30
CA ASP A 197 -27.09 5.06 -20.28
C ASP A 197 -28.29 4.96 -21.24
N LEU A 198 -28.09 4.29 -22.37
CA LEU A 198 -29.06 4.15 -23.46
C LEU A 198 -30.27 3.26 -23.09
N PHE A 199 -30.31 2.75 -21.85
CA PHE A 199 -31.35 1.86 -21.33
C PHE A 199 -32.05 2.39 -20.06
N ALA A 200 -31.99 3.70 -19.81
CA ALA A 200 -32.60 4.34 -18.64
C ALA A 200 -34.15 4.34 -18.58
N ASP A 201 -34.84 3.48 -19.34
CA ASP A 201 -36.30 3.30 -19.30
C ASP A 201 -36.74 2.07 -18.46
N THR A 202 -36.10 1.88 -17.30
CA THR A 202 -36.68 1.07 -16.22
C THR A 202 -36.47 1.77 -14.87
N ASP A 203 -37.35 2.74 -14.61
CA ASP A 203 -37.53 3.42 -13.32
C ASP A 203 -37.88 2.44 -12.18
N PHE A 204 -36.89 1.75 -11.61
CA PHE A 204 -37.09 1.00 -10.36
C PHE A 204 -35.94 1.04 -9.34
N PHE A 205 -34.81 1.70 -9.66
CA PHE A 205 -33.68 1.85 -8.72
C PHE A 205 -33.08 3.26 -8.73
N ALA A 206 -33.92 4.29 -8.77
CA ALA A 206 -33.50 5.64 -8.40
C ALA A 206 -33.71 5.81 -6.89
N ASP A 207 -32.63 5.69 -6.10
CA ASP A 207 -32.17 6.72 -5.15
C ASP A 207 -31.15 6.14 -4.15
N LEU A 208 -29.90 5.96 -4.59
CA LEU A 208 -28.75 5.94 -3.69
C LEU A 208 -27.74 6.91 -4.26
N GLN A 209 -27.94 8.21 -3.99
CA GLN A 209 -26.85 9.17 -4.12
C GLN A 209 -25.71 8.73 -3.19
N LYS A 210 -24.77 7.93 -3.69
CA LYS A 210 -23.50 7.66 -3.01
C LYS A 210 -22.81 9.02 -2.88
N LYS A 211 -22.88 9.63 -1.69
CA LYS A 211 -22.12 10.85 -1.38
C LYS A 211 -20.65 10.56 -1.68
N GLU A 212 -20.06 11.31 -2.61
CA GLU A 212 -18.64 11.16 -2.89
C GLU A 212 -17.84 11.41 -1.59
N PRO A 213 -16.88 10.53 -1.27
CA PRO A 213 -16.08 10.68 -0.06
C PRO A 213 -15.30 12.00 -0.12
N ARG A 214 -15.42 12.81 0.94
CA ARG A 214 -14.66 14.05 1.06
C ARG A 214 -13.20 13.72 1.33
N MET A 215 -12.40 13.64 0.27
CA MET A 215 -10.98 13.32 0.37
C MET A 215 -10.14 14.45 0.98
N LYS A 216 -9.04 14.07 1.62
CA LYS A 216 -8.12 14.99 2.28
C LYS A 216 -7.08 15.51 1.30
N LYS A 217 -6.76 16.81 1.41
CA LYS A 217 -5.66 17.45 0.68
C LYS A 217 -4.46 17.58 1.60
N TYR A 218 -3.45 16.74 1.42
CA TYR A 218 -2.26 16.77 2.28
C TYR A 218 -1.25 17.82 1.82
N ALA A 219 -0.60 18.47 2.79
CA ALA A 219 0.47 19.41 2.53
C ALA A 219 1.72 18.69 2.02
N LEU A 220 2.45 19.35 1.12
CA LEU A 220 3.77 18.89 0.69
C LEU A 220 4.72 18.85 1.89
N CYS A 221 5.23 17.66 2.24
CA CYS A 221 6.07 17.46 3.41
C CYS A 221 7.35 16.70 3.08
N GLY A 222 8.26 16.60 4.06
CA GLY A 222 9.42 15.72 3.95
C GLY A 222 9.04 14.27 4.24
N TRP A 223 9.78 13.30 3.66
CA TRP A 223 9.54 11.87 3.91
C TRP A 223 9.50 11.51 5.40
N THR A 224 10.48 11.99 6.16
CA THR A 224 10.53 11.78 7.63
C THR A 224 9.54 12.64 8.41
N SER A 225 8.68 13.41 7.74
CA SER A 225 7.65 14.26 8.36
C SER A 225 6.22 13.80 8.02
N ILE A 226 6.05 12.73 7.24
CA ILE A 226 4.74 12.15 6.88
C ILE A 226 3.89 11.88 8.13
N TYR A 227 4.52 11.48 9.24
CA TYR A 227 3.84 11.21 10.51
C TYR A 227 2.97 12.38 11.02
N LYS A 228 3.26 13.62 10.60
CA LYS A 228 2.48 14.80 11.01
C LYS A 228 1.12 14.88 10.33
N GLN A 229 0.96 14.26 9.15
CA GLN A 229 -0.29 14.23 8.39
C GLN A 229 -0.93 15.62 8.19
N GLU A 230 -0.10 16.64 7.90
CA GLU A 230 -0.55 18.02 7.69
C GLU A 230 -1.48 18.11 6.46
N ILE A 231 -2.60 18.84 6.58
CA ILE A 231 -3.65 19.02 5.56
C ILE A 231 -3.69 20.51 5.16
N VAL A 232 -4.02 20.79 3.90
CA VAL A 232 -4.20 22.15 3.30
C VAL A 232 -5.68 22.48 3.15
#